data_AF-A0A820LX89-F1
#
_entry.id   AF-A0A820LX89-F1
#
_cell.length_a   1.000
_cell.length_b   1.000
_cell.length_c   1.000
_cell.angle_alpha   90.00
_cell.angle_beta   90.00
_cell.angle_gamma   90.00
#
_symmetry.space_group_name_H-M   'P 1'
#
loop_
_entity.id
_entity.type
_entity.pdbx_description
1 polymer ?
#
loop_
_entity_poly.entity_id
_entity_poly.type
_entity_poly.pdbx_seq_one_letter_code
_entity_poly.pdbx_strand_id
1 'polypeptide(L)'
;RQILEGLYFLYENNLVYGHLHSGNILIDLEESQTIKFLDLTNVITGVSSKYRYHLSNLKHIHTFEQCDIYSFGRLLYELSTGEECPSSLCTEFPHVVPVPVQQILSKIFISSGDLPTIGQLLNEPFFQATISNGLERFQMRLNPKVKEIFELINQKAQEAIMLFF
;
A
#
# COMPACT_ATOMS: atom_id res chain seq x y z
N ARG A 1 5.69 -4.30 8.17
CA ARG A 1 5.23 -3.26 9.11
C ARG A 1 5.56 -1.86 8.61
N GLN A 2 6.84 -1.49 8.43
CA GLN A 2 7.23 -0.13 8.00
C GLN A 2 6.50 0.39 6.75
N ILE A 3 6.20 -0.48 5.76
CA ILE A 3 5.41 -0.12 4.57
C ILE A 3 4.01 0.38 4.96
N LEU A 4 3.32 -0.33 5.85
CA LEU A 4 2.01 0.08 6.33
C LEU A 4 2.08 1.38 7.14
N GLU A 5 3.13 1.57 7.94
CA GLU A 5 3.33 2.81 8.70
C GLU A 5 3.58 4.01 7.77
N GLY A 6 4.37 3.82 6.71
CA GLY A 6 4.61 4.84 5.70
C GLY A 6 3.34 5.19 4.92
N LEU A 7 2.56 4.19 4.49
CA LEU A 7 1.26 4.45 3.87
C LEU A 7 0.34 5.21 4.83
N TYR A 8 0.17 4.72 6.06
CA TYR A 8 -0.69 5.36 7.07
C TYR A 8 -0.32 6.83 7.26
N PHE A 9 0.98 7.12 7.36
CA PHE A 9 1.48 8.48 7.46
C PHE A 9 1.10 9.36 6.26
N LEU A 10 1.20 8.85 5.03
CA LEU A 10 0.79 9.60 3.83
C LEU A 10 -0.70 9.94 3.88
N TYR A 11 -1.56 8.96 4.18
CA TYR A 11 -3.01 9.17 4.22
C TYR A 11 -3.45 10.13 5.33
N GLU A 12 -2.85 10.05 6.53
CA GLU A 12 -3.08 11.01 7.62
C GLU A 12 -2.70 12.46 7.22
N ASN A 13 -1.88 12.62 6.17
CA ASN A 13 -1.48 13.91 5.62
C ASN A 13 -2.12 14.23 4.26
N ASN A 14 -3.24 13.57 3.90
CA ASN A 14 -3.96 13.76 2.64
C ASN A 14 -3.13 13.47 1.37
N LEU A 15 -2.08 12.65 1.50
CA LEU A 15 -1.27 12.17 0.39
C LEU A 15 -1.71 10.76 -0.02
N VAL A 16 -2.03 10.61 -1.30
CA VAL A 16 -2.31 9.31 -1.92
C VAL A 16 -1.04 8.77 -2.56
N TYR A 17 -0.80 7.46 -2.47
CA TYR A 17 0.41 6.85 -3.05
C TYR A 17 0.16 6.15 -4.39
N GLY A 18 -0.77 5.19 -4.47
CA GLY A 18 -1.26 4.56 -5.71
C GLY A 18 -0.24 3.77 -6.54
N HIS A 19 1.02 3.74 -6.13
CA HIS A 19 2.16 3.22 -6.90
C HIS A 19 3.00 2.23 -6.09
N LEU A 20 2.41 1.59 -5.09
CA LEU A 20 3.12 0.61 -4.29
C LEU A 20 3.49 -0.65 -5.10
N HIS A 21 4.79 -0.93 -5.17
CA HIS A 21 5.35 -2.21 -5.62
C HIS A 21 6.81 -2.29 -5.18
N SER A 22 7.45 -3.46 -5.32
CA SER A 22 8.84 -3.70 -4.91
C SER A 22 9.81 -2.69 -5.52
N GLY A 23 9.67 -2.36 -6.81
CA GLY A 23 10.49 -1.33 -7.47
C GLY A 23 10.40 0.10 -6.92
N ASN A 24 9.35 0.45 -6.14
CA ASN A 24 9.19 1.78 -5.54
C ASN A 24 9.44 1.79 -4.03
N ILE A 25 10.03 0.72 -3.49
CA ILE A 25 10.46 0.62 -2.11
C ILE A 25 11.96 0.38 -2.09
N LEU A 26 12.70 1.34 -1.56
CA LEU A 26 14.13 1.19 -1.29
C LEU A 26 14.33 0.71 0.14
N ILE A 27 15.20 -0.28 0.35
CA ILE A 27 15.62 -0.72 1.69
C ILE A 27 17.00 -0.13 1.96
N ASP A 28 17.09 0.73 2.97
CA ASP A 28 18.34 1.30 3.44
C ASP A 28 18.97 0.36 4.47
N LEU A 29 19.98 -0.40 4.04
CA LEU A 29 20.67 -1.38 4.88
C LEU A 29 21.76 -0.77 5.76
N GLU A 30 22.15 0.49 5.51
CA GLU A 30 23.22 1.17 6.23
C GLU A 30 22.66 1.96 7.42
N GLU A 31 21.50 2.62 7.25
CA GLU A 31 20.84 3.43 8.26
C GLU A 31 19.56 2.76 8.79
N SER A 32 19.72 2.04 9.91
CA SER A 32 18.64 1.45 10.74
C SER A 32 17.69 0.45 10.06
N GLN A 33 18.05 -0.10 8.89
CA GLN A 33 17.21 -1.05 8.14
C GLN A 33 15.83 -0.46 7.83
N THR A 34 15.82 0.78 7.38
CA THR A 34 14.59 1.53 7.09
C THR A 34 14.15 1.34 5.65
N ILE A 35 12.87 1.57 5.37
CA ILE A 35 12.38 1.66 3.99
C ILE A 35 12.19 3.12 3.57
N LYS A 36 12.34 3.38 2.28
CA LYS A 36 12.04 4.67 1.65
C LYS A 36 11.07 4.47 0.50
N PHE A 37 10.01 5.26 0.48
CA PHE A 37 9.06 5.32 -0.63
C PHE A 37 9.65 6.17 -1.75
N LEU A 38 9.61 5.66 -2.97
CA LEU A 38 10.04 6.38 -4.17
C LEU A 38 8.82 6.92 -4.93
N ASP A 39 9.06 7.82 -5.89
CA ASP A 39 8.07 8.26 -6.87
C ASP A 39 6.72 8.75 -6.32
N LEU A 40 6.73 9.42 -5.16
CA LEU A 40 5.54 10.05 -4.57
C LEU A 40 4.81 11.01 -5.53
N THR A 41 5.50 11.54 -6.54
CA THR A 41 4.92 12.45 -7.53
C THR A 41 4.13 11.77 -8.63
N ASN A 42 4.19 10.43 -8.77
CA ASN A 42 3.58 9.72 -9.89
C ASN A 42 2.08 9.98 -10.01
N VAL A 43 1.35 10.00 -8.89
CA VAL A 43 -0.09 10.32 -8.87
C VAL A 43 -0.35 11.73 -9.38
N ILE A 44 0.46 12.70 -8.97
CA ILE A 44 0.35 14.10 -9.39
C ILE A 44 0.58 14.24 -10.89
N THR A 45 1.54 13.48 -11.42
CA THR A 45 1.90 13.49 -12.84
C THR A 45 0.98 12.62 -13.72
N GLY A 46 0.03 11.90 -13.14
CA GLY A 46 -0.91 11.05 -13.88
C GLY A 46 -0.29 9.79 -14.48
N VAL A 47 0.86 9.34 -13.95
CA VAL A 47 1.50 8.09 -14.38
C VAL A 47 0.58 6.93 -13.99
N SER A 48 0.44 5.93 -14.86
CA SER A 48 -0.37 4.74 -14.55
C SER A 48 0.36 3.82 -13.56
N SER A 49 -0.39 3.29 -12.59
CA SER A 49 0.11 2.30 -11.63
C SER A 49 0.57 1.00 -12.33
N LYS A 50 1.65 0.37 -11.83
CA LYS A 50 2.13 -0.95 -12.28
C LYS A 50 1.00 -1.98 -12.33
N TYR A 51 0.09 -1.92 -11.36
CA TYR A 51 -1.00 -2.89 -11.21
C TYR A 51 -2.33 -2.46 -11.85
N ARG A 52 -2.32 -1.42 -12.71
CA ARG A 52 -3.53 -0.88 -13.36
C ARG A 52 -4.42 -1.96 -13.97
N TYR A 53 -3.85 -2.90 -14.72
CA TYR A 53 -4.61 -3.98 -15.37
C TYR A 53 -5.30 -4.92 -14.36
N HIS A 54 -4.66 -5.17 -13.21
CA HIS A 54 -5.27 -6.02 -12.18
C HIS A 54 -6.37 -5.26 -11.45
N LEU A 55 -6.09 -4.01 -11.06
CA LEU A 55 -7.02 -3.14 -10.35
C LEU A 55 -8.31 -2.88 -11.14
N SER A 56 -8.23 -2.69 -12.47
CA SER A 56 -9.42 -2.48 -13.32
C SER A 56 -10.37 -3.68 -13.39
N ASN A 57 -9.91 -4.87 -12.99
CA ASN A 57 -10.75 -6.06 -12.93
C ASN A 57 -11.40 -6.26 -11.55
N LEU A 58 -11.02 -5.45 -10.56
CA LEU A 58 -11.47 -5.57 -9.18
C LEU A 58 -12.56 -4.54 -8.88
N LYS A 59 -13.80 -4.93 -9.14
CA LYS A 59 -14.99 -4.06 -9.02
C LYS A 59 -15.26 -3.49 -7.62
N HIS A 60 -14.56 -3.95 -6.59
CA HIS A 60 -14.73 -3.53 -5.20
C HIS A 60 -13.67 -2.52 -4.76
N ILE A 61 -12.74 -2.15 -5.65
CA ILE A 61 -11.71 -1.12 -5.39
C ILE A 61 -12.21 0.21 -5.95
N HIS A 62 -12.39 1.17 -5.06
CA HIS A 62 -12.96 2.49 -5.33
C HIS A 62 -12.12 3.64 -4.76
N THR A 63 -11.06 3.35 -4.01
CA THR A 63 -10.20 4.37 -3.41
C THR A 63 -8.73 4.06 -3.61
N PHE A 64 -7.89 5.10 -3.55
CA PHE A 64 -6.44 4.90 -3.55
C PHE A 64 -5.95 4.05 -2.38
N GLU A 65 -6.57 4.16 -1.21
CA GLU A 65 -6.22 3.31 -0.06
C GLU A 65 -6.42 1.84 -0.41
N GLN A 66 -7.57 1.49 -1.01
CA GLN A 66 -7.83 0.12 -1.46
C GLN A 66 -6.86 -0.33 -2.55
N CYS A 67 -6.49 0.55 -3.49
CA CYS A 67 -5.44 0.27 -4.47
C CYS A 67 -4.10 -0.07 -3.78
N ASP A 68 -3.70 0.70 -2.77
CA ASP A 68 -2.44 0.48 -2.05
C ASP A 68 -2.50 -0.73 -1.12
N ILE A 69 -3.66 -1.06 -0.53
CA ILE A 69 -3.86 -2.30 0.24
C ILE A 69 -3.75 -3.53 -0.68
N TYR A 70 -4.39 -3.50 -1.85
CA TYR A 70 -4.25 -4.56 -2.84
C TYR A 70 -2.79 -4.74 -3.28
N SER A 71 -2.13 -3.62 -3.58
CA SER A 71 -0.72 -3.59 -3.97
C SER A 71 0.20 -4.08 -2.85
N PHE A 72 -0.14 -3.77 -1.59
CA PHE A 72 0.54 -4.28 -0.41
C PHE A 72 0.39 -5.80 -0.29
N GLY A 73 -0.79 -6.35 -0.56
CA GLY A 73 -1.00 -7.80 -0.63
C GLY A 73 -0.08 -8.47 -1.65
N ARG A 74 0.08 -7.87 -2.84
CA ARG A 74 0.99 -8.41 -3.86
C ARG A 74 2.45 -8.35 -3.44
N LEU A 75 2.86 -7.23 -2.83
CA LEU A 75 4.22 -7.09 -2.30
C LEU A 75 4.49 -8.04 -1.14
N LEU A 76 3.52 -8.25 -0.25
CA LEU A 76 3.63 -9.21 0.86
C LEU A 76 3.73 -10.64 0.36
N TYR A 77 3.00 -10.99 -0.72
CA TYR A 77 3.16 -12.28 -1.40
C TYR A 77 4.58 -12.43 -1.93
N GLU A 78 5.07 -11.46 -2.70
CA GLU A 78 6.43 -11.46 -3.28
C GLU A 78 7.51 -11.58 -2.20
N LEU A 79 7.38 -10.84 -1.10
CA LEU A 79 8.30 -10.93 0.04
C LEU A 79 8.28 -12.31 0.74
N SER A 80 7.18 -13.05 0.63
CA SER A 80 7.00 -14.35 1.30
C SER A 80 7.37 -15.54 0.42
N THR A 81 7.34 -15.37 -0.90
CA THR A 81 7.60 -16.43 -1.88
C THR A 81 8.87 -16.21 -2.70
N GLY A 82 9.32 -14.97 -2.82
CA GLY A 82 10.35 -14.54 -3.77
C GLY A 82 9.85 -14.32 -5.21
N GLU A 83 8.54 -14.47 -5.45
CA GLU A 83 7.93 -14.47 -6.79
C GLU A 83 6.73 -13.53 -6.86
N GLU A 84 6.51 -12.88 -8.00
CA GLU A 84 5.30 -12.06 -8.20
C GLU A 84 4.05 -12.94 -8.25
N CYS A 85 2.96 -12.50 -7.60
CA CYS A 85 1.67 -13.19 -7.70
C CYS A 85 1.21 -13.24 -9.17
N PRO A 86 0.95 -14.44 -9.74
CA PRO A 86 0.75 -14.60 -11.19
C PRO A 86 -0.63 -14.13 -11.68
N SER A 87 -1.60 -14.01 -10.78
CA SER A 87 -2.99 -13.65 -11.11
C SER A 87 -3.44 -12.42 -10.33
N SER A 88 -4.56 -11.82 -10.72
CA SER A 88 -5.16 -10.71 -9.95
C SER A 88 -5.70 -11.15 -8.59
N LEU A 89 -6.05 -12.43 -8.45
CA LEU A 89 -6.58 -13.03 -7.22
C LEU A 89 -5.71 -14.23 -6.87
N CYS A 90 -4.81 -14.05 -5.90
CA CYS A 90 -4.02 -15.15 -5.35
C CYS A 90 -4.87 -15.91 -4.31
N THR A 91 -5.46 -17.04 -4.72
CA THR A 91 -6.36 -17.84 -3.88
C THR A 91 -5.66 -19.03 -3.20
N GLU A 92 -4.49 -19.42 -3.69
CA GLU A 92 -3.69 -20.52 -3.15
C GLU A 92 -2.30 -19.99 -2.76
N PHE A 93 -1.88 -20.30 -1.53
CA PHE A 93 -0.60 -19.88 -0.98
C PHE A 93 0.31 -21.09 -0.79
N PRO A 94 1.56 -21.06 -1.29
CA PRO A 94 2.49 -22.16 -1.07
C PRO A 94 2.78 -22.36 0.42
N HIS A 95 3.11 -23.59 0.82
CA HIS A 95 3.41 -23.93 2.22
C HIS A 95 4.59 -23.15 2.82
N VAL A 96 5.45 -22.55 1.99
CA VAL A 96 6.55 -21.68 2.43
C VAL A 96 6.05 -20.38 3.08
N VAL A 97 4.84 -19.93 2.72
CA VAL A 97 4.26 -18.69 3.25
C VAL A 97 3.80 -18.94 4.69
N PRO A 98 4.23 -18.14 5.68
CA PRO A 98 3.80 -18.31 7.07
C PRO A 98 2.27 -18.20 7.23
N VAL A 99 1.67 -19.04 8.09
CA VAL A 99 0.20 -19.05 8.33
C VAL A 99 -0.39 -17.66 8.64
N PRO A 100 0.22 -16.81 9.50
CA PRO A 100 -0.31 -15.47 9.74
C PRO A 100 -0.32 -14.61 8.47
N VAL A 101 0.68 -14.77 7.60
CA VAL A 101 0.74 -14.05 6.32
C VAL A 101 -0.34 -14.56 5.37
N GLN A 102 -0.55 -15.88 5.28
CA GLN A 102 -1.64 -16.46 4.48
C GLN A 102 -3.00 -15.89 4.90
N GLN A 103 -3.26 -15.74 6.19
CA GLN A 103 -4.51 -15.16 6.70
C GLN A 103 -4.70 -13.70 6.25
N ILE A 104 -3.63 -12.90 6.28
CA ILE A 104 -3.66 -11.52 5.79
C ILE A 104 -3.90 -11.48 4.28
N LEU A 105 -3.19 -12.31 3.50
CA LEU A 105 -3.37 -12.39 2.05
C LEU A 105 -4.78 -12.84 1.67
N SER A 106 -5.38 -13.79 2.41
CA SER A 106 -6.78 -14.18 2.23
C SER A 106 -7.75 -13.01 2.45
N LYS A 107 -7.52 -12.16 3.46
CA LYS A 107 -8.34 -10.96 3.70
C LYS A 107 -8.27 -9.96 2.55
N ILE A 108 -7.12 -9.88 1.85
CA ILE A 108 -6.90 -8.92 0.75
C ILE A 108 -7.38 -9.48 -0.60
N PHE A 109 -7.10 -10.74 -0.91
CA PHE A 109 -7.35 -11.31 -2.25
C PHE A 109 -8.62 -12.14 -2.37
N ILE A 110 -9.12 -12.73 -1.28
CA ILE A 110 -10.21 -13.74 -1.34
C ILE A 110 -11.52 -13.18 -0.77
N SER A 111 -11.43 -12.29 0.21
CA SER A 111 -12.62 -11.72 0.86
C SER A 111 -13.57 -11.10 -0.17
N SER A 112 -14.84 -11.51 -0.13
CA SER A 112 -15.92 -10.91 -0.93
C SER A 112 -16.48 -9.62 -0.32
N GLY A 113 -15.96 -9.20 0.83
CA GLY A 113 -16.32 -7.96 1.52
C GLY A 113 -15.32 -6.83 1.26
N ASP A 114 -15.45 -5.75 2.05
CA ASP A 114 -14.53 -4.61 1.95
C ASP A 114 -13.08 -5.01 2.30
N LEU A 115 -12.12 -4.40 1.60
CA LEU A 115 -10.70 -4.56 1.94
C LEU A 115 -10.43 -4.02 3.35
N PRO A 116 -9.51 -4.65 4.10
CA PRO A 116 -9.11 -4.14 5.40
C PRO A 116 -8.40 -2.79 5.25
N THR A 117 -8.70 -1.82 6.11
CA THR A 117 -8.00 -0.52 6.10
C THR A 117 -6.53 -0.67 6.51
N ILE A 118 -5.70 0.32 6.21
CA ILE A 118 -4.28 0.30 6.65
C ILE A 118 -4.18 0.19 8.17
N GLY A 119 -5.05 0.91 8.89
CA GLY A 119 -5.12 0.86 10.35
C GLY A 119 -5.52 -0.52 10.87
N GLN A 120 -6.45 -1.22 10.21
CA GLN A 120 -6.81 -2.59 10.57
C GLN A 120 -5.64 -3.55 10.35
N LEU A 121 -4.94 -3.44 9.22
CA LEU A 121 -3.74 -4.23 8.95
C LEU A 121 -2.64 -3.96 9.99
N LEU A 122 -2.36 -2.71 10.34
CA LEU A 122 -1.37 -2.37 11.37
C LEU A 122 -1.67 -3.03 12.72
N ASN A 123 -2.95 -3.24 13.04
CA ASN A 123 -3.38 -3.89 14.28
C ASN A 123 -3.38 -5.42 14.23
N GLU A 124 -3.08 -6.05 13.09
CA GLU A 124 -2.95 -7.51 13.03
C GLU A 124 -1.78 -7.98 13.92
N PRO A 125 -1.93 -9.08 14.69
CA PRO A 125 -0.89 -9.58 15.59
C PRO A 125 0.46 -9.78 14.92
N PHE A 126 0.46 -10.21 13.65
CA PHE A 126 1.66 -10.40 12.85
C PHE A 126 2.50 -9.11 12.74
N PHE A 127 1.86 -7.96 12.52
CA PHE A 127 2.57 -6.69 12.41
C PHE A 127 2.89 -6.08 13.78
N GLN A 128 2.03 -6.29 14.79
CA GLN A 128 2.28 -5.81 16.15
C GLN A 128 3.47 -6.51 16.83
N ALA A 129 3.75 -7.77 16.50
CA ALA A 129 4.87 -8.52 17.06
C ALA A 129 6.26 -7.98 16.64
N THR A 130 6.33 -7.10 15.64
CA THR A 130 7.60 -6.55 15.16
C THR A 130 7.98 -5.31 15.96
N ILE A 131 9.16 -5.29 16.58
CA ILE A 131 9.73 -4.07 17.18
C ILE A 131 10.20 -3.16 16.03
N SER A 132 9.45 -2.10 15.72
CA SER A 132 9.96 -1.04 14.84
C SER A 132 11.05 -0.31 15.62
N ASN A 133 12.32 -0.59 15.30
CA ASN A 133 13.44 0.18 15.82
C ASN A 133 13.31 1.61 15.32
N GLY A 134 12.70 2.47 16.15
CA GLY A 134 12.69 3.91 15.99
C GLY A 134 12.42 4.40 14.58
N LEU A 135 11.19 4.23 14.08
CA LEU A 135 10.67 5.31 13.26
C LEU A 135 10.57 6.51 14.21
N GLU A 136 11.56 7.40 14.18
CA GLU A 136 11.33 8.76 14.66
C GLU A 136 9.97 9.18 14.09
N ARG A 137 9.05 9.63 14.94
CA ARG A 137 7.71 10.02 14.49
C ARG A 137 7.90 10.92 13.28
N PHE A 138 7.56 10.43 12.09
CA PHE A 138 7.71 11.21 10.87
C PHE A 138 6.95 12.52 11.09
N GLN A 139 7.67 13.64 11.06
CA GLN A 139 7.07 14.96 11.15
C GLN A 139 7.20 15.60 9.79
N MET A 140 6.11 15.61 9.03
CA MET A 140 6.02 16.45 7.85
C MET A 140 5.42 17.78 8.24
N ARG A 141 6.17 18.86 8.03
CA ARG A 141 5.68 20.23 8.22
C ARG A 141 5.27 20.77 6.86
N LEU A 142 3.96 20.77 6.61
CA LEU A 142 3.39 21.39 5.42
C LEU A 142 2.91 22.81 5.72
N ASN A 143 3.18 23.75 4.82
CA ASN A 143 2.48 25.03 4.81
C ASN A 143 1.00 24.79 4.47
N PRO A 144 0.05 25.55 5.06
CA PRO A 144 -1.38 25.47 4.74
C PRO A 144 -1.70 25.39 3.24
N LYS A 145 -1.04 26.21 2.40
CA LYS A 145 -1.25 26.20 0.94
C LYS A 145 -0.90 24.86 0.30
N VAL A 146 0.16 24.20 0.76
CA VAL A 146 0.57 22.89 0.23
C VAL A 146 -0.43 21.81 0.65
N LYS A 147 -0.95 21.92 1.88
CA LYS A 147 -2.00 21.01 2.37
C LYS A 147 -3.28 21.11 1.54
N GLU A 148 -3.72 22.34 1.24
CA GLU A 148 -4.87 22.59 0.35
C GLU A 148 -4.66 22.00 -1.05
N ILE A 149 -3.45 22.12 -1.60
CA ILE A 149 -3.10 21.53 -2.90
C ILE A 149 -3.20 20.00 -2.84
N PHE A 150 -2.70 19.36 -1.78
CA PHE A 150 -2.80 17.90 -1.62
C PHE A 150 -4.23 17.43 -1.45
N GLU A 151 -5.05 18.16 -0.70
CA GLU A 151 -6.49 17.87 -0.60
C GLU A 151 -7.18 17.92 -1.96
N LEU A 152 -6.89 18.94 -2.77
CA LEU A 152 -7.43 19.05 -4.13
C LEU A 152 -6.93 17.94 -5.06
N ILE A 153 -5.64 17.59 -4.98
CA ILE A 153 -5.06 16.48 -5.76
C ILE A 153 -5.74 15.18 -5.36
N ASN A 154 -5.90 14.90 -4.07
CA ASN A 154 -6.57 13.69 -3.60
C ASN A 154 -8.01 13.65 -4.12
N GLN A 155 -8.79 14.73 -4.01
CA GLN A 155 -10.14 14.80 -4.55
C GLN A 155 -10.19 14.46 -6.05
N LYS A 156 -9.34 15.11 -6.86
CA LYS A 156 -9.27 14.84 -8.31
C LYS A 156 -8.83 13.43 -8.62
N ALA A 157 -7.91 12.89 -7.82
CA ALA A 157 -7.43 11.53 -8.00
C ALA A 157 -8.56 10.52 -7.71
N GLN A 158 -9.36 10.73 -6.65
CA GLN A 158 -10.53 9.88 -6.34
C GLN A 158 -11.58 9.93 -7.46
N GLU A 159 -11.82 11.10 -8.05
CA GLU A 159 -12.70 11.24 -9.22
C GLU A 159 -12.14 10.45 -10.43
N ALA A 160 -10.83 10.49 -10.64
CA ALA A 160 -10.16 9.76 -11.73
C ALA A 160 -10.25 8.23 -11.52
N ILE A 161 -10.15 7.72 -10.30
CA ILE A 161 -10.34 6.29 -9.99
C ILE A 161 -11.69 5.79 -10.51
N MET A 162 -12.76 6.58 -10.36
CA MET A 162 -14.10 6.24 -10.84
C MET A 162 -14.24 6.27 -12.37
N LEU A 163 -13.31 6.89 -13.09
CA LEU A 163 -13.32 7.02 -14.56
C LEU A 163 -12.35 6.06 -15.25
N PHE A 164 -11.32 5.60 -14.54
CA PHE A 164 -10.21 4.83 -15.10
C PHE A 164 -10.15 3.38 -14.61
N PHE A 165 -11.02 3.01 -13.67
CA PHE A 165 -11.34 1.63 -13.26
C PHE A 165 -12.82 1.36 -13.53
#